data_AF-A0A9D4J5M2-F1
#
_entry.id   AF-A0A9D4J5M2-F1
#
_cell.length_a   1.000
_cell.length_b   1.000
_cell.length_c   1.000
_cell.angle_alpha   90.00
_cell.angle_beta   90.00
_cell.angle_gamma   90.00
#
_symmetry.space_group_name_H-M   'P 1'
#
loop_
_entity.id
_entity.type
_entity.pdbx_description
1 polymer ?
#
loop_
_entity_poly.entity_id
_entity_poly.type
_entity_poly.pdbx_seq_one_letter_code
_entity_poly.pdbx_strand_id
1 'polypeptide(L)'
;MAAVTIGSMELQLLVGPCRVFALSCMVDVTIGSIKLQLLVGPCPVFALSCMAAVTIGSMELQLLVGPCRVFALSCMADVTIGSIKLQLLVGPCPVFALSCMAAVTIGSME
;
A
#
# COMPACT_ATOMS: atom_id res chain seq x y z
N MET A 1 -13.12 5.82 -2.78
CA MET A 1 -13.22 5.34 -1.38
C MET A 1 -14.10 4.10 -1.40
N ALA A 2 -13.59 2.98 -0.91
CA ALA A 2 -14.35 1.74 -0.75
C ALA A 2 -14.54 1.46 0.74
N ALA A 3 -15.73 1.01 1.14
CA ALA A 3 -16.04 0.67 2.52
C ALA A 3 -16.68 -0.72 2.58
N VAL A 4 -16.19 -1.58 3.47
CA VAL A 4 -16.69 -2.96 3.64
C VAL A 4 -16.98 -3.20 5.12
N THR A 5 -18.23 -3.52 5.44
CA THR A 5 -18.61 -3.78 6.85
C THR A 5 -18.12 -5.14 7.32
N ILE A 6 -18.31 -6.18 6.52
CA ILE A 6 -17.83 -7.54 6.81
C ILE A 6 -17.29 -8.13 5.51
N GLY A 7 -16.03 -8.54 5.51
CA GLY A 7 -15.37 -9.16 4.35
C GLY A 7 -14.00 -8.57 4.09
N SER A 8 -13.36 -9.04 3.02
CA SER A 8 -12.03 -8.59 2.63
C SER A 8 -12.07 -7.77 1.34
N MET A 9 -11.10 -6.86 1.22
CA MET A 9 -10.79 -6.18 -0.03
C MET A 9 -9.40 -6.59 -0.48
N GLU A 10 -9.28 -7.06 -1.71
CA GLU A 10 -8.00 -7.34 -2.35
C GLU A 10 -7.87 -6.52 -3.64
N LEU A 11 -6.75 -5.81 -3.77
CA LEU A 11 -6.36 -5.11 -4.98
C LEU A 11 -5.00 -5.65 -5.43
N GLN A 12 -4.97 -6.25 -6.61
CA GLN A 12 -3.74 -6.67 -7.28
C GLN A 12 -3.60 -5.88 -8.57
N LEU A 13 -2.44 -5.23 -8.75
CA LEU A 13 -2.15 -4.46 -9.95
C LEU A 13 -0.78 -4.83 -10.50
N LEU A 14 -0.76 -5.20 -11.78
CA LEU A 14 0.45 -5.46 -12.55
C LEU A 14 0.58 -4.40 -13.64
N VAL A 15 1.67 -3.64 -13.59
CA VAL A 15 1.93 -2.54 -14.51
C VAL A 15 3.23 -2.83 -15.26
N GLY A 16 3.13 -2.90 -16.59
CA GLY A 16 4.31 -3.04 -17.46
C GLY A 16 5.20 -1.78 -17.43
N PRO A 17 6.25 -1.76 -18.26
CA PRO A 17 7.10 -0.58 -18.40
C PRO A 17 6.27 0.64 -18.81
N CYS A 18 6.49 1.76 -18.13
CA CYS A 18 5.70 2.97 -18.33
C CYS A 18 6.57 4.22 -18.17
N ARG A 19 6.09 5.38 -18.62
CA ARG A 19 6.82 6.65 -18.38
C ARG A 19 6.51 7.23 -17.00
N VAL A 20 5.24 7.19 -16.62
CA VAL A 20 4.72 7.75 -15.37
C VAL A 20 3.65 6.80 -14.86
N PHE A 21 3.73 6.49 -13.57
CA PHE A 21 2.68 5.78 -12.85
C PHE A 21 2.26 6.60 -11.63
N ALA A 22 0.95 6.76 -11.46
CA ALA A 22 0.36 7.37 -10.29
C ALA A 22 -0.88 6.58 -9.87
N LEU A 23 -0.98 6.25 -8.59
CA LEU A 23 -2.16 5.59 -8.03
C LEU A 23 -2.52 6.23 -6.70
N SER A 24 -3.82 6.43 -6.48
CA SER A 24 -4.37 6.82 -5.19
C SER A 24 -5.48 5.88 -4.76
N CYS A 25 -5.48 5.47 -3.49
CA CYS A 25 -6.48 4.57 -2.95
C CYS A 25 -6.94 4.95 -1.54
N MET A 26 -8.21 4.70 -1.23
CA MET A 26 -8.80 4.89 0.09
C MET A 26 -9.77 3.76 0.38
N VAL A 27 -9.50 3.00 1.45
CA VAL A 27 -10.26 1.78 1.81
C VAL A 27 -10.52 1.74 3.31
N ASP A 28 -11.74 1.38 3.70
CA ASP A 28 -12.14 1.17 5.08
C ASP A 28 -12.81 -0.20 5.23
N VAL A 29 -12.39 -0.99 6.22
CA VAL A 29 -12.97 -2.30 6.53
C VAL A 29 -13.29 -2.39 8.02
N THR A 30 -14.56 -2.64 8.37
CA THR A 30 -14.91 -2.80 9.79
C THR A 30 -14.44 -4.16 10.32
N ILE A 31 -14.82 -5.26 9.65
CA ILE A 31 -14.39 -6.62 10.04
C ILE A 31 -13.88 -7.37 8.80
N GLY A 32 -12.60 -7.73 8.81
CA GLY A 32 -11.98 -8.51 7.73
C GLY A 32 -10.59 -7.99 7.39
N SER A 33 -10.23 -7.98 6.12
CA SER A 33 -8.85 -7.66 5.73
C SER A 33 -8.73 -6.80 4.49
N ILE A 34 -7.64 -6.05 4.42
CA ILE A 34 -7.22 -5.29 3.24
C ILE A 34 -5.91 -5.89 2.75
N LYS A 35 -5.84 -6.23 1.46
CA LYS A 35 -4.60 -6.68 0.81
C LYS A 35 -4.36 -5.89 -0.46
N LEU A 36 -3.25 -5.15 -0.49
CA LEU A 36 -2.79 -4.41 -1.66
C LEU A 36 -1.49 -5.02 -2.16
N GLN A 37 -1.48 -5.48 -3.41
CA GLN A 37 -0.27 -5.97 -4.07
C GLN A 37 -0.07 -5.20 -5.37
N LEU A 38 1.08 -4.52 -5.47
CA LEU A 38 1.41 -3.71 -6.63
C LEU A 38 2.78 -4.11 -7.16
N LEU A 39 2.81 -4.57 -8.41
CA LEU A 39 4.02 -4.90 -9.15
C LEU A 39 4.14 -3.97 -10.35
N VAL A 40 5.14 -3.08 -10.32
CA VAL A 40 5.39 -2.11 -11.39
C VAL A 40 6.75 -2.37 -12.02
N GLY A 41 6.77 -2.52 -13.34
CA GLY A 41 8.00 -2.59 -14.12
C GLY A 41 8.82 -1.28 -14.07
N PRO A 42 9.85 -1.15 -14.92
CA PRO A 42 10.61 0.09 -15.01
C PRO A 42 9.70 1.29 -15.35
N CYS A 43 9.65 2.28 -14.46
CA CYS A 43 8.92 3.52 -14.68
C CYS A 43 9.73 4.70 -14.15
N PRO A 44 10.15 5.66 -14.99
CA PRO A 44 10.93 6.82 -14.56
C PRO A 44 10.31 7.62 -13.42
N VAL A 45 8.98 7.75 -13.39
CA VAL A 45 8.27 8.44 -12.31
C VAL A 45 7.20 7.52 -11.74
N PHE A 46 7.28 7.26 -10.44
CA PHE A 46 6.31 6.49 -9.69
C PHE A 46 5.80 7.29 -8.49
N ALA A 47 4.47 7.36 -8.35
CA ALA A 47 3.81 7.93 -7.18
C ALA A 47 2.69 7.01 -6.69
N LEU A 48 2.65 6.71 -5.39
CA LEU A 48 1.55 6.00 -4.75
C LEU A 48 1.11 6.75 -3.49
N SER A 49 -0.20 6.93 -3.34
CA SER A 49 -0.81 7.49 -2.13
C SER A 49 -1.99 6.62 -1.68
N CYS A 50 -1.87 5.96 -0.54
CA CYS A 50 -2.93 5.08 -0.06
C CYS A 50 -3.27 5.30 1.41
N MET A 51 -4.56 5.34 1.72
CA MET A 51 -5.06 5.35 3.10
C MET A 51 -5.96 4.14 3.32
N ALA A 52 -5.70 3.39 4.37
CA ALA A 52 -6.42 2.18 4.69
C ALA A 52 -6.69 2.10 6.20
N ALA A 53 -7.92 1.76 6.57
CA ALA A 53 -8.31 1.56 7.95
C ALA A 53 -9.01 0.20 8.12
N VAL A 54 -8.68 -0.52 9.20
CA VAL A 54 -9.36 -1.75 9.60
C VAL A 54 -9.72 -1.69 11.09
N THR A 55 -11.00 -1.87 11.44
CA THR A 55 -11.36 -1.96 12.87
C THR A 55 -10.92 -3.31 13.45
N ILE A 56 -11.30 -4.43 12.84
CA ILE A 56 -10.92 -5.78 13.29
C ILE A 56 -10.43 -6.62 12.11
N GLY A 57 -9.17 -7.05 12.18
CA GLY A 57 -8.54 -7.97 11.25
C GLY A 57 -7.18 -7.47 10.78
N SER A 58 -6.85 -7.62 9.50
CA SER A 58 -5.48 -7.41 9.04
C SER A 58 -5.36 -6.54 7.79
N MET A 59 -4.21 -5.88 7.67
CA MET A 59 -3.84 -5.14 6.49
C MET A 59 -2.48 -5.62 5.99
N GLU A 60 -2.39 -5.90 4.69
CA GLU A 60 -1.12 -6.22 4.02
C GLU A 60 -0.93 -5.29 2.81
N LEU A 61 0.21 -4.61 2.76
CA LEU A 61 0.64 -3.83 1.61
C LEU A 61 1.97 -4.38 1.10
N GLN A 62 1.98 -4.88 -0.13
CA GLN A 62 3.18 -5.33 -0.83
C GLN A 62 3.39 -4.49 -2.08
N LEU A 63 4.54 -3.83 -2.15
CA LEU A 63 4.93 -2.98 -3.25
C LEU A 63 6.29 -3.42 -3.80
N LEU A 64 6.29 -3.83 -5.07
CA LEU A 64 7.50 -4.18 -5.81
C LEU A 64 7.60 -3.29 -7.05
N VAL A 65 8.59 -2.39 -7.07
CA VAL A 65 8.78 -1.42 -8.15
C VAL A 65 10.14 -1.62 -8.78
N GLY A 66 10.17 -1.71 -10.11
CA GLY A 66 11.38 -1.76 -10.90
C GLY A 66 12.21 -0.47 -10.80
N PRO A 67 13.32 -0.37 -11.57
CA PRO A 67 14.14 0.83 -11.58
C PRO A 67 13.35 2.07 -12.01
N CYS A 68 13.62 3.19 -11.35
CA CYS A 68 12.94 4.46 -11.58
C CYS A 68 13.92 5.64 -11.46
N ARG A 69 13.48 6.84 -11.84
CA ARG A 69 14.23 8.08 -11.56
C ARG A 69 13.69 8.76 -10.30
N VAL A 70 12.37 8.75 -10.13
CA VAL A 70 11.65 9.36 -9.03
C VAL A 70 10.65 8.36 -8.47
N PHE A 71 10.75 8.09 -7.17
CA PHE A 71 9.81 7.31 -6.40
C PHE A 71 9.23 8.16 -5.28
N ALA A 72 7.91 8.20 -5.18
CA ALA A 72 7.20 8.78 -4.05
C ALA A 72 6.15 7.79 -3.53
N LEU A 73 6.24 7.45 -2.25
CA LEU A 73 5.23 6.68 -1.54
C LEU A 73 4.69 7.47 -0.36
N SER A 74 3.38 7.59 -0.30
CA SER A 74 2.65 8.05 0.87
C SER A 74 1.65 6.97 1.29
N CYS A 75 1.71 6.52 2.53
CA CYS A 75 0.75 5.55 3.03
C CYS A 75 0.30 5.83 4.47
N MET A 76 -0.97 5.59 4.74
CA MET A 76 -1.56 5.62 6.09
C MET A 76 -2.31 4.32 6.30
N ALA A 77 -1.98 3.62 7.38
CA ALA A 77 -2.49 2.29 7.70
C ALA A 77 -2.90 2.25 9.17
N ASP A 78 -4.20 2.19 9.46
CA ASP A 78 -4.69 2.13 10.82
C ASP A 78 -5.42 0.82 11.08
N VAL A 79 -5.01 0.08 12.11
CA VAL A 79 -5.68 -1.14 12.57
C VAL A 79 -6.02 -1.02 14.05
N THR A 80 -7.29 -1.17 14.41
CA THR A 80 -7.67 -1.13 15.83
C THR A 80 -7.32 -2.46 16.50
N ILE A 81 -7.77 -3.60 15.95
CA ILE A 81 -7.48 -4.93 16.48
C ILE A 81 -6.99 -5.83 15.35
N GLY A 82 -5.74 -6.31 15.45
CA GLY A 82 -5.16 -7.30 14.55
C GLY A 82 -3.77 -6.89 14.07
N SER A 83 -3.49 -6.92 12.77
CA SER A 83 -2.12 -6.73 12.29
C SER A 83 -1.97 -5.91 11.02
N ILE A 84 -0.80 -5.28 10.91
CA ILE A 84 -0.34 -4.59 9.69
C ILE A 84 0.93 -5.28 9.22
N LYS A 85 1.03 -5.53 7.91
CA LYS A 85 2.24 -5.99 7.25
C LYS A 85 2.57 -5.12 6.05
N LEU A 86 3.77 -4.53 6.04
CA LEU A 86 4.25 -3.63 5.00
C LEU A 86 5.54 -4.18 4.38
N GLN A 87 5.49 -4.52 3.09
CA GLN A 87 6.65 -4.95 2.33
C GLN A 87 6.88 -4.02 1.15
N LEU A 88 8.07 -3.43 1.12
CA LEU A 88 8.49 -2.54 0.06
C LEU A 88 9.83 -2.99 -0.51
N LEU A 89 9.87 -3.23 -1.82
CA LEU A 89 11.10 -3.44 -2.56
C LEU A 89 11.09 -2.55 -3.80
N VAL A 90 12.08 -1.66 -3.88
CA VAL A 90 12.23 -0.71 -4.97
C VAL A 90 13.60 -0.90 -5.60
N GLY A 91 13.62 -0.99 -6.92
CA GLY A 91 14.85 -1.03 -7.70
C GLY A 91 15.64 0.28 -7.58
N PRO A 92 16.75 0.41 -8.33
CA PRO A 92 17.56 1.62 -8.32
C PRO A 92 16.73 2.87 -8.64
N CYS A 93 16.72 3.84 -7.71
CA CYS A 93 16.00 5.10 -7.83
C CYS A 93 16.78 6.23 -7.14
N PRO A 94 17.30 7.22 -7.88
CA PRO A 94 18.12 8.30 -7.33
C PRO A 94 17.32 9.31 -6.50
N VAL A 95 16.04 9.52 -6.81
CA VAL A 95 15.13 10.34 -6.00
C VAL A 95 14.11 9.42 -5.37
N PHE A 96 14.14 9.32 -4.04
CA PHE A 96 13.31 8.42 -3.26
C PHE A 96 12.70 9.17 -2.08
N ALA A 97 11.37 9.20 -2.01
CA ALA A 97 10.61 9.76 -0.91
C ALA A 97 9.63 8.71 -0.38
N LEU A 98 9.65 8.50 0.93
CA LEU A 98 8.77 7.57 1.62
C LEU A 98 8.18 8.23 2.86
N SER A 99 6.86 8.26 2.93
CA SER A 99 6.07 8.83 4.01
C SER A 99 4.97 7.85 4.39
N CYS A 100 5.30 6.92 5.26
CA CYS A 100 4.35 5.90 5.69
C CYS A 100 4.11 5.99 7.19
N MET A 101 2.84 6.02 7.57
CA MET A 101 2.39 5.97 8.95
C MET A 101 1.53 4.72 9.12
N ALA A 102 1.84 3.93 10.13
CA ALA A 102 1.07 2.77 10.49
C ALA A 102 0.83 2.76 12.00
N ALA A 103 -0.40 2.48 12.41
CA ALA A 103 -0.77 2.37 13.80
C ALA A 103 -1.57 1.09 14.03
N VAL A 104 -1.19 0.35 15.08
CA VAL A 104 -1.94 -0.78 15.59
C VAL A 104 -2.28 -0.52 17.05
N THR A 105 -3.56 -0.51 17.39
CA THR A 105 -3.96 -0.29 18.80
C THR A 105 -3.78 -1.57 19.61
N ILE A 106 -4.24 -2.72 19.09
CA ILE A 106 -4.12 -4.03 19.72
C ILE A 106 -3.66 -5.05 18.68
N GLY A 107 -2.44 -5.55 18.81
CA GLY A 107 -1.89 -6.62 17.97
C GLY A 107 -0.46 -6.35 17.52
N SER A 108 -0.13 -6.62 16.25
CA SER A 108 1.26 -6.59 15.76
C SER A 108 1.44 -5.81 14.45
N MET A 109 2.66 -5.33 14.24
CA MET A 109 3.08 -4.68 12.99
C MET A 109 4.37 -5.34 12.49
N GLU A 110 4.43 -5.63 11.19
CA GLU A 110 5.56 -6.27 10.50
C GLU A 110 6.01 -5.50 9.24
#